data_AF-A0A932H292-F1
#
_entry.id   AF-A0A932H292-F1
#
_cell.length_a   1.000
_cell.length_b   1.000
_cell.length_c   1.000
_cell.angle_alpha   90.00
_cell.angle_beta   90.00
_cell.angle_gamma   90.00
#
_symmetry.space_group_name_H-M   'P 1'
#
loop_
_entity.id
_entity.type
_entity.pdbx_description
1 polymer ?
#
loop_
_entity_poly.entity_id
_entity_poly.type
_entity_poly.pdbx_seq_one_letter_code
_entity_poly.pdbx_strand_id
1 'polypeptide(L)'
;MAPSTAGGRWMVPGGMAVLYTSATREGALAEICFHLAAFTPLPSKPVVLHQLSIETKQTIRVTRQDFPALAIDERRFGDTDYTNTQLVGDSTGFLQRDALFVPSARWNCENLVIFFDNHTMNLSLQLISSESVEWQPWAKGNGFL
;
A
#
# COMPACT_ATOMS: atom_id res chain seq x y z
N MET A 1 -8.30 -13.01 -2.64
CA MET A 1 -7.94 -11.65 -2.19
C MET A 1 -8.90 -10.69 -2.85
N ALA A 2 -9.45 -9.73 -2.10
CA ALA A 2 -10.39 -8.75 -2.65
C ALA A 2 -9.67 -7.40 -2.81
N PRO A 3 -9.75 -6.76 -3.99
CA PRO A 3 -9.22 -5.41 -4.16
C PRO A 3 -10.05 -4.40 -3.36
N SER A 4 -9.40 -3.31 -2.94
CA SER A 4 -10.03 -2.22 -2.18
C SER A 4 -10.62 -1.17 -3.12
N THR A 5 -11.85 -0.75 -2.83
CA THR A 5 -12.50 0.44 -3.39
C THR A 5 -12.74 1.52 -2.33
N ALA A 6 -12.33 1.27 -1.09
CA ALA A 6 -12.50 2.20 0.03
C ALA A 6 -11.57 3.43 -0.06
N GLY A 7 -10.65 3.42 -1.03
CA GLY A 7 -9.59 4.40 -1.16
C GLY A 7 -8.39 4.10 -0.26
N GLY A 8 -7.39 4.97 -0.36
CA GLY A 8 -6.14 4.90 0.37
C GLY A 8 -5.20 6.01 -0.08
N ARG A 9 -3.92 5.90 0.27
CA ARG A 9 -2.92 6.91 -0.10
C ARG A 9 -2.81 7.13 -1.61
N TRP A 10 -2.97 6.07 -2.40
CA TRP A 10 -2.76 6.10 -3.86
C TRP A 10 -4.04 5.87 -4.66
N MET A 11 -5.22 5.96 -4.04
CA MET A 11 -6.49 5.83 -4.76
C MET A 11 -7.59 6.55 -3.99
N VAL A 12 -8.45 7.26 -4.71
CA VAL A 12 -9.63 7.91 -4.10
C VAL A 12 -10.69 6.86 -3.73
N PRO A 13 -11.50 7.09 -2.69
CA PRO A 13 -12.67 6.25 -2.43
C PRO A 13 -13.61 6.23 -3.65
N GLY A 14 -14.08 5.05 -4.03
CA GLY A 14 -14.91 4.86 -5.23
C GLY A 14 -14.15 4.94 -6.56
N GLY A 15 -12.82 5.09 -6.53
CA GLY A 15 -11.96 4.96 -7.69
C GLY A 15 -11.76 3.51 -8.14
N MET A 16 -10.72 3.29 -8.95
CA MET A 16 -10.35 1.96 -9.44
C MET A 16 -10.06 1.00 -8.29
N ALA A 17 -10.42 -0.27 -8.48
CA ALA A 17 -10.13 -1.31 -7.50
C ALA A 17 -8.61 -1.56 -7.42
N VAL A 18 -8.02 -1.38 -6.23
CA VAL A 18 -6.57 -1.53 -6.02
C VAL A 18 -6.21 -2.50 -4.91
N LEU A 19 -5.10 -3.21 -5.05
CA LEU A 19 -4.49 -3.99 -3.97
C LEU A 19 -3.21 -3.30 -3.49
N TYR A 20 -3.19 -2.93 -2.22
CA TYR A 20 -2.02 -2.39 -1.54
C TYR A 20 -1.17 -3.54 -1.00
N THR A 21 0.11 -3.57 -1.37
CA THR A 21 1.10 -4.50 -0.85
C THR A 21 2.40 -3.78 -0.53
N SER A 22 3.29 -4.45 0.20
CA SER A 22 4.64 -3.95 0.50
C SER A 22 5.68 -4.92 -0.02
N ALA A 23 6.82 -4.39 -0.47
CA ALA A 23 7.95 -5.19 -0.93
C ALA A 23 8.65 -5.97 0.21
N THR A 24 8.33 -5.64 1.46
CA THR A 24 8.86 -6.29 2.66
C THR A 24 7.74 -6.65 3.62
N ARG A 25 7.98 -7.68 4.44
CA ARG A 25 7.10 -8.10 5.53
C ARG A 25 6.87 -6.98 6.53
N GLU A 26 7.94 -6.29 6.92
CA GLU A 26 7.93 -5.22 7.91
C GLU A 26 7.16 -4.01 7.39
N GLY A 27 7.28 -3.69 6.09
CA GLY A 27 6.47 -2.67 5.45
C GLY A 27 4.97 -2.95 5.54
N ALA A 28 4.55 -4.18 5.24
CA ALA A 28 3.14 -4.55 5.30
C ALA A 28 2.59 -4.47 6.74
N LEU A 29 3.40 -4.91 7.72
CA LEU A 29 3.04 -4.78 9.14
C LEU A 29 2.99 -3.33 9.61
N ALA A 30 3.91 -2.48 9.16
CA ALA A 30 3.91 -1.06 9.49
C ALA A 30 2.65 -0.35 8.99
N GLU A 31 2.21 -0.61 7.76
CA GLU A 31 0.98 -0.04 7.20
C GLU A 31 -0.25 -0.47 7.99
N ILE A 32 -0.42 -1.78 8.25
CA ILE A 32 -1.60 -2.26 8.99
C ILE A 32 -1.58 -1.82 10.46
N CYS A 33 -0.42 -1.78 11.12
CA CYS A 33 -0.31 -1.32 12.51
C CYS A 33 -0.66 0.16 12.64
N PHE A 34 -0.22 1.01 11.71
CA PHE A 34 -0.63 2.42 11.68
C PHE A 34 -2.14 2.59 11.63
N HIS A 35 -2.83 1.80 10.80
CA HIS A 35 -4.29 1.85 10.71
C HIS A 35 -4.97 1.29 11.96
N LEU A 36 -4.50 0.16 12.49
CA LEU A 36 -5.10 -0.46 13.68
C LEU A 36 -4.90 0.37 14.96
N ALA A 37 -3.76 1.05 15.09
CA ALA A 37 -3.46 1.94 16.22
C ALA A 37 -4.41 3.16 16.30
N ALA A 38 -5.04 3.54 15.19
CA ALA A 38 -5.99 4.66 15.16
C ALA A 38 -7.39 4.31 15.73
N PHE A 39 -7.68 3.04 15.99
CA PHE A 39 -8.99 2.63 16.52
C PHE A 39 -9.08 2.76 18.04
N THR A 40 -10.28 3.09 18.52
CA THR A 40 -10.63 3.06 19.95
C THR A 40 -11.97 2.32 20.11
N PRO A 41 -12.03 1.17 20.82
CA PRO A 41 -10.91 0.48 21.50
C PRO A 41 -9.90 -0.14 20.52
N LEU A 42 -8.68 -0.38 21.00
CA LEU A 42 -7.65 -1.04 20.19
C LEU A 42 -8.08 -2.48 19.82
N PRO A 43 -7.99 -2.87 18.54
CA PRO A 43 -8.28 -4.23 18.11
C PRO A 43 -7.35 -5.25 18.79
N SER A 44 -7.88 -6.36 19.27
CA SER A 44 -7.07 -7.42 19.91
C SER A 44 -6.80 -8.61 19.01
N LYS A 45 -7.49 -8.72 17.87
CA LYS A 45 -7.36 -9.87 16.98
C LYS A 45 -6.00 -9.84 16.25
N PRO A 46 -5.33 -10.98 16.07
CA PRO A 46 -4.14 -11.09 15.23
C PRO A 46 -4.46 -10.70 13.78
N VAL A 47 -3.44 -10.27 13.04
CA VAL A 47 -3.56 -10.04 11.59
C VAL A 47 -2.99 -11.21 10.81
N VAL A 48 -3.49 -11.44 9.61
CA VAL A 48 -2.92 -12.43 8.69
C VAL A 48 -2.05 -11.70 7.68
N LEU A 49 -0.76 -12.05 7.63
CA LEU A 49 0.16 -11.56 6.63
C LEU A 49 0.21 -12.56 5.47
N HIS A 50 0.04 -12.07 4.25
CA HIS A 50 0.14 -12.85 3.03
C HIS A 50 1.40 -12.50 2.27
N GLN A 51 2.20 -13.51 1.92
CA GLN A 51 3.30 -13.34 0.97
C GLN A 51 2.81 -13.65 -0.43
N LEU A 52 3.02 -12.72 -1.36
CA LEU A 52 2.56 -12.82 -2.74
C LEU A 52 3.74 -12.85 -3.71
N SER A 53 3.62 -13.66 -4.76
CA SER A 53 4.45 -13.56 -5.97
C SER A 53 3.60 -12.90 -7.04
N ILE A 54 4.06 -11.75 -7.55
CA ILE A 54 3.29 -10.87 -8.43
C ILE A 54 4.12 -10.57 -9.67
N GLU A 55 3.52 -10.78 -10.83
CA GLU A 55 4.03 -10.33 -12.12
C GLU A 55 3.29 -9.06 -12.54
N THR A 56 4.04 -8.09 -13.05
CA THR A 56 3.52 -6.82 -13.60
C THR A 56 4.24 -6.53 -14.91
N LYS A 57 3.57 -5.82 -15.82
CA LYS A 57 4.04 -5.55 -17.18
C LYS A 57 4.33 -4.08 -17.44
N GLN A 58 3.50 -3.17 -16.93
CA GLN A 58 3.59 -1.74 -17.21
C GLN A 58 3.56 -0.93 -15.92
N THR A 59 4.53 -1.22 -15.06
CA THR A 59 4.65 -0.59 -13.74
C THR A 59 5.30 0.79 -13.83
N ILE A 60 4.62 1.80 -13.29
CA ILE A 60 5.25 3.10 -13.00
C ILE A 60 5.98 2.98 -11.67
N ARG A 61 7.20 3.51 -11.60
CA ARG A 61 7.93 3.66 -10.34
C ARG A 61 8.05 5.13 -10.00
N VAL A 62 7.58 5.49 -8.81
CA VAL A 62 7.75 6.81 -8.21
C VAL A 62 8.73 6.63 -7.05
N THR A 63 9.74 7.47 -7.00
CA THR A 63 10.73 7.55 -5.94
C THR A 63 10.57 8.87 -5.18
N ARG A 64 11.27 9.01 -4.06
CA ARG A 64 11.29 10.28 -3.31
C ARG A 64 11.88 11.44 -4.14
N GLN A 65 12.72 11.15 -5.14
CA GLN A 65 13.26 12.18 -6.04
C GLN A 65 12.19 12.79 -6.95
N ASP A 66 11.11 12.06 -7.22
CA ASP A 66 10.01 12.50 -8.08
C ASP A 66 9.00 13.37 -7.32
N PHE A 67 9.04 13.36 -5.98
CA PHE A 67 8.06 14.05 -5.13
C PHE A 67 7.90 15.54 -5.45
N PRO A 68 8.98 16.34 -5.66
CA PRO A 68 8.82 17.74 -6.03
C PRO A 68 8.08 17.95 -7.35
N ALA A 69 8.32 17.09 -8.34
CA ALA A 69 7.66 17.15 -9.65
C ALA A 69 6.17 16.73 -9.58
N LEU A 70 5.82 15.90 -8.60
CA LEU A 70 4.46 15.43 -8.32
C LEU A 70 3.73 16.26 -7.25
N ALA A 71 4.33 17.37 -6.81
CA ALA A 71 3.82 18.21 -5.72
C ALA A 71 3.60 17.46 -4.38
N ILE A 72 4.31 16.37 -4.13
CA ILE A 72 4.26 15.65 -2.85
C ILE A 72 5.29 16.28 -1.90
N ASP A 73 4.87 16.78 -0.73
CA ASP A 73 5.81 17.25 0.29
C ASP A 73 6.35 16.05 1.08
N GLU A 74 7.63 15.73 0.89
CA GLU A 74 8.29 14.61 1.56
C GLU A 74 8.17 14.67 3.09
N ARG A 75 8.18 15.88 3.68
CA ARG A 75 8.10 16.07 5.13
C ARG A 75 6.72 15.72 5.69
N ARG A 76 5.70 15.83 4.85
CA ARG A 76 4.29 15.54 5.17
C ARG A 76 3.80 14.24 4.55
N PHE A 77 4.66 13.50 3.85
CA PHE A 77 4.28 12.23 3.23
C PHE A 77 3.80 11.20 4.26
N GLY A 78 4.27 11.32 5.51
CA GLY A 78 3.78 10.54 6.65
C GLY A 78 2.33 10.83 7.04
N ASP A 79 1.79 12.01 6.71
CA ASP A 79 0.47 12.46 7.14
C ASP A 79 -0.65 11.68 6.43
N THR A 80 -1.89 11.98 6.83
CA THR A 80 -3.13 11.44 6.23
C THR A 80 -3.69 12.34 5.12
N ASP A 81 -2.96 13.36 4.72
CA ASP A 81 -3.25 14.18 3.54
C ASP A 81 -2.79 13.43 2.28
N TYR A 82 -3.76 12.90 1.52
CA TYR A 82 -3.50 12.03 0.38
C TYR A 82 -3.76 12.70 -0.97
N THR A 83 -4.07 14.00 -1.03
CA THR A 83 -4.58 14.64 -2.25
C THR A 83 -3.66 14.42 -3.45
N ASN A 84 -2.36 14.70 -3.31
CA ASN A 84 -1.42 14.59 -4.43
C ASN A 84 -1.03 13.14 -4.72
N THR A 85 -0.93 12.27 -3.70
CA THR A 85 -0.63 10.85 -3.92
C THR A 85 -1.81 10.12 -4.58
N GLN A 86 -3.04 10.50 -4.26
CA GLN A 86 -4.25 9.99 -4.92
C GLN A 86 -4.31 10.44 -6.37
N LEU A 87 -3.98 11.70 -6.67
CA LEU A 87 -3.92 12.19 -8.05
C LEU A 87 -2.91 11.42 -8.90
N VAL A 88 -1.74 11.10 -8.33
CA VAL A 88 -0.72 10.27 -9.01
C VAL A 88 -1.24 8.87 -9.28
N GLY A 89 -1.89 8.24 -8.29
CA GLY A 89 -2.43 6.90 -8.45
C GLY A 89 -3.59 6.84 -9.44
N ASP A 90 -4.51 7.80 -9.38
CA ASP A 90 -5.62 7.93 -10.34
C ASP A 90 -5.10 8.15 -11.77
N SER A 91 -4.11 9.04 -11.94
CA SER A 91 -3.44 9.25 -13.23
C SER A 91 -2.75 7.99 -13.74
N THR A 92 -2.16 7.19 -12.85
CA THR A 92 -1.51 5.93 -13.21
C THR A 92 -2.54 4.91 -13.73
N GLY A 93 -3.67 4.79 -13.03
CA GLY A 93 -4.81 3.97 -13.46
C GLY A 93 -5.39 4.43 -14.80
N PHE A 94 -5.58 5.75 -14.98
CA PHE A 94 -6.04 6.37 -16.23
C PHE A 94 -5.11 6.08 -17.42
N LEU A 95 -3.80 6.06 -17.18
CA LEU A 95 -2.79 5.68 -18.18
C LEU A 95 -2.73 4.16 -18.45
N GLN A 96 -3.68 3.38 -17.93
CA GLN A 96 -3.82 1.94 -18.10
C GLN A 96 -2.60 1.15 -17.63
N ARG A 97 -1.94 1.64 -16.58
CA ARG A 97 -0.83 0.93 -15.93
C ARG A 97 -1.38 -0.08 -14.96
N ASP A 98 -0.75 -1.24 -14.89
CA ASP A 98 -1.18 -2.37 -14.06
C ASP A 98 -0.64 -2.27 -12.63
N ALA A 99 0.45 -1.53 -12.41
CA ALA A 99 0.95 -1.26 -11.08
C ALA A 99 1.68 0.08 -10.91
N LEU A 100 1.78 0.48 -9.65
CA LEU A 100 2.54 1.64 -9.17
C LEU A 100 3.44 1.20 -8.02
N PHE A 101 4.75 1.32 -8.22
CA PHE A 101 5.78 1.12 -7.20
C PHE A 101 6.12 2.45 -6.56
N VAL A 102 6.02 2.56 -5.24
CA VAL A 102 6.05 3.83 -4.51
C VAL A 102 6.75 3.68 -3.16
N PRO A 103 7.32 4.74 -2.58
CA PRO A 103 7.90 4.66 -1.24
C PRO A 103 6.81 4.37 -0.20
N SER A 104 7.11 3.57 0.83
CA SER A 104 6.23 3.47 2.00
C SER A 104 6.35 4.74 2.85
N ALA A 105 5.21 5.17 3.40
CA ALA A 105 5.14 6.27 4.34
C ALA A 105 5.35 5.82 5.80
N ARG A 106 5.48 4.51 6.04
CA ARG A 106 5.48 3.88 7.37
C ARG A 106 6.75 3.09 7.67
N TRP A 107 7.44 2.64 6.65
CA TRP A 107 8.66 1.85 6.80
C TRP A 107 9.69 2.21 5.73
N ASN A 108 10.96 1.90 5.98
CA ASN A 108 12.02 2.10 4.99
C ASN A 108 11.98 0.99 3.93
N CYS A 109 10.94 0.99 3.11
CA CYS A 109 10.76 0.09 1.98
C CYS A 109 9.89 0.77 0.91
N GLU A 110 9.55 0.00 -0.11
CA GLU A 110 8.59 0.40 -1.13
C GLU A 110 7.31 -0.44 -1.02
N ASN A 111 6.22 0.14 -1.49
CA ASN A 111 4.92 -0.48 -1.65
C ASN A 111 4.63 -0.68 -3.14
N LEU A 112 3.90 -1.75 -3.44
CA LEU A 112 3.38 -2.03 -4.77
C LEU A 112 1.85 -1.93 -4.70
N VAL A 113 1.30 -0.98 -5.45
CA VAL A 113 -0.14 -0.79 -5.65
C VAL A 113 -0.49 -1.43 -6.98
N ILE A 114 -1.34 -2.46 -6.96
CA ILE A 114 -1.79 -3.16 -8.16
C ILE A 114 -3.17 -2.63 -8.53
N PHE A 115 -3.34 -2.22 -9.78
CA PHE A 115 -4.61 -1.76 -10.33
C PHE A 115 -5.35 -2.96 -10.92
N PHE A 116 -6.31 -3.52 -10.19
CA PHE A 116 -6.92 -4.81 -10.55
C PHE A 116 -7.65 -4.78 -11.89
N ASP A 117 -8.25 -3.65 -12.25
CA ASP A 117 -8.94 -3.51 -13.53
C ASP A 117 -7.98 -3.48 -14.72
N ASN A 118 -6.71 -3.11 -14.48
CA ASN A 118 -5.64 -3.06 -15.48
C ASN A 118 -4.69 -4.27 -15.41
N HIS A 119 -4.71 -5.04 -14.31
CA HIS A 119 -3.91 -6.24 -14.12
C HIS A 119 -4.56 -7.40 -14.87
N THR A 120 -3.96 -7.76 -16.01
CA THR A 120 -4.54 -8.74 -16.92
C THR A 120 -4.49 -10.16 -16.34
N MET A 121 -5.50 -10.97 -16.62
CA MET A 121 -5.64 -12.34 -16.08
C MET A 121 -4.49 -13.31 -16.44
N ASN A 122 -3.63 -12.95 -17.38
CA ASN A 122 -2.44 -13.72 -17.76
C ASN A 122 -1.19 -13.36 -16.95
N LEU A 123 -1.23 -12.32 -16.13
CA LEU A 123 -0.13 -11.97 -15.22
C LEU A 123 -0.30 -12.74 -13.91
N SER A 124 0.80 -13.32 -13.43
CA SER A 124 0.78 -14.12 -12.21
C SER A 124 0.47 -13.26 -10.97
N LEU A 125 -0.49 -13.70 -10.16
CA LEU A 125 -0.76 -13.17 -8.81
C LEU A 125 -1.02 -14.36 -7.88
N GLN A 126 0.04 -14.86 -7.25
CA GLN A 126 0.04 -16.11 -6.50
C GLN A 126 0.27 -15.87 -5.01
N LEU A 127 -0.56 -16.50 -4.18
CA LEU A 127 -0.32 -16.62 -2.74
C LEU A 127 0.77 -17.66 -2.50
N ILE A 128 1.86 -17.25 -1.89
CA ILE A 128 3.00 -18.12 -1.55
C ILE A 128 2.84 -18.70 -0.15
N SER A 129 2.50 -17.87 0.82
CA SER A 129 2.37 -18.29 2.21
C SER A 129 1.43 -17.34 2.97
N SER A 130 0.99 -17.79 4.15
CA SER A 130 0.22 -16.96 5.09
C SER A 130 0.67 -17.26 6.51
N GLU A 131 0.83 -16.22 7.30
CA GLU A 131 1.15 -16.33 8.73
C GLU A 131 0.21 -15.47 9.56
N SER A 132 -0.14 -15.94 10.75
CA SER A 132 -0.85 -15.13 11.74
C SER A 132 0.16 -14.39 12.60
N VAL A 133 0.00 -13.08 12.74
CA VAL A 133 0.91 -12.20 13.47
C VAL A 133 0.16 -11.49 14.59
N GLU A 134 0.66 -11.64 15.81
CA GLU A 134 0.27 -10.80 16.94
C GLU A 134 0.77 -9.37 16.70
N TRP A 135 -0.12 -8.51 16.19
CA TRP A 135 0.28 -7.19 15.74
C TRP A 135 0.58 -6.23 16.89
N GLN A 136 -0.08 -6.38 18.06
CA GLN A 136 0.13 -5.46 19.19
C GLN A 136 1.55 -5.56 19.77
N PRO A 137 2.11 -6.76 20.08
CA PRO A 137 3.52 -6.87 20.48
C PRO A 137 4.48 -6.32 19.42
N TRP A 138 4.22 -6.59 18.14
CA TRP A 138 5.04 -6.08 17.05
C TRP A 138 4.99 -4.54 16.99
N ALA A 139 3.80 -3.95 17.07
CA ALA A 139 3.58 -2.51 17.03
C ALA A 139 4.27 -1.79 18.19
N LYS A 140 4.18 -2.34 19.41
CA LYS A 140 4.90 -1.82 20.59
C LYS A 140 6.42 -1.87 20.41
N GLY A 141 6.94 -2.98 19.88
CA GLY A 141 8.38 -3.13 19.62
C GLY A 141 8.93 -2.18 18.54
N ASN A 142 8.06 -1.62 17.70
CA ASN A 142 8.44 -0.78 16.57
C ASN A 142 7.88 0.67 16.65
N GLY A 143 7.34 1.07 17.80
CA GLY A 143 6.92 2.47 18.06
C GLY A 143 5.60 2.90 17.43
N PHE A 144 4.70 1.97 17.12
CA PHE A 144 3.35 2.26 16.62
C PHE A 144 2.27 2.33 17.73
N LEU A 145 2.60 1.82 18.92
CA LEU A 145 1.78 1.84 20.14
C LEU A 145 2.60 2.29 21.35
#